data_AF-A0A399EGQ4-F1
#
_entry.id   AF-A0A399EGQ4-F1
#
_cell.length_a   1.000
_cell.length_b   1.000
_cell.length_c   1.000
_cell.angle_alpha   90.00
_cell.angle_beta   90.00
_cell.angle_gamma   90.00
#
_symmetry.space_group_name_H-M   'P 1'
#
loop_
_entity.id
_entity.type
_entity.pdbx_description
1 polymer ?
#
loop_
_entity_poly.entity_id
_entity_poly.type
_entity_poly.pdbx_seq_one_letter_code
_entity_poly.pdbx_strand_id
1 'polypeptide(L)'
;MDDPLRDAAGGGGRPARRRGGPRPLVLALVLALALVSPAMAQDFSADDYLYSFPDQRFELNPQGHWPYLVLTRKSLLEACAGGQSPCGRYEWWLPYSTLQATQAVARDLRRAWARFEERYFWRVQTALNQPALSLAYCSLGLSLGDLDASPPPVQLETAQSFLPSALPAPLPTTPPASAGLHRLDLYLPLPQVPAADFCDGLSVEFVPIMAIPPFCLELDFIGFSWCTPGYPDEPLWFNEDHAAEVVRRAIDHGLKRYGAEYQQQVLQALAPRVNPGALEVFAPLAWQAHLSGTGAVVAAVGDLAPDPARLSGGLQAILQAVRQARLPQPEDGLRLPYYGQSLLALSRVGPLAGVAGPLCQAVAGCAEGLFEQALRAAVATSGLSGVQKPYAPGLWRLEQLKRFFPPSHPLIQEAFGYASFFQAWNQLTFGTVPDLTARWVPGEYALAQAQRVVGYWYVPVKLKIVLQQPWLIPQPDLPRLRPVAPYFLPYALERTHWSWVSVPEGYRIPRVAGTPGLGVPGGPAWDADALYRVLLR
;
A
#
# COMPACT_ATOMS: atom_id res chain seq x y z
N MET A 1 32.55 69.02 -17.09
CA MET A 1 31.94 69.00 -15.74
C MET A 1 30.68 69.81 -15.85
N ASP A 2 29.59 69.17 -15.45
CA ASP A 2 28.20 69.60 -15.38
C ASP A 2 27.37 69.63 -16.68
N ASP A 3 26.27 68.88 -16.57
CA ASP A 3 25.26 68.43 -17.53
C ASP A 3 24.42 69.58 -18.14
N PRO A 4 23.96 69.45 -19.40
CA PRO A 4 22.90 70.29 -19.94
C PRO A 4 21.58 69.53 -20.20
N LEU A 5 20.47 70.21 -19.85
CA LEU A 5 19.24 70.47 -20.62
C LEU A 5 18.52 69.30 -21.35
N ARG A 6 17.27 68.94 -21.00
CA ARG A 6 15.94 69.55 -21.34
C ARG A 6 15.30 69.02 -22.64
N ASP A 7 13.96 68.96 -22.59
CA ASP A 7 12.95 68.83 -23.67
C ASP A 7 12.74 67.44 -24.30
N ALA A 8 11.60 67.10 -24.91
CA ALA A 8 10.17 67.37 -24.75
C ALA A 8 9.46 66.48 -25.81
N ALA A 9 8.23 66.06 -25.50
CA ALA A 9 7.14 65.71 -26.43
C ALA A 9 7.29 64.60 -27.51
N GLY A 10 6.26 63.73 -27.59
CA GLY A 10 5.70 63.34 -28.89
C GLY A 10 5.46 61.85 -29.17
N GLY A 11 4.20 61.42 -29.07
CA GLY A 11 3.55 60.65 -30.13
C GLY A 11 3.60 59.12 -30.10
N GLY A 12 2.42 58.50 -30.16
CA GLY A 12 2.21 57.36 -31.06
C GLY A 12 1.89 55.99 -30.45
N GLY A 13 0.59 55.69 -30.34
CA GLY A 13 0.03 54.47 -30.94
C GLY A 13 0.22 53.10 -30.24
N ARG A 14 -0.94 52.58 -29.79
CA ARG A 14 -1.44 51.17 -29.79
C ARG A 14 -1.66 50.53 -28.41
N PRO A 15 -2.83 49.90 -28.19
CA PRO A 15 -3.12 49.16 -26.97
C PRO A 15 -2.50 47.76 -27.03
N ALA A 16 -1.59 47.47 -26.11
CA ALA A 16 -1.09 46.12 -25.88
C ALA A 16 -2.12 45.30 -25.10
N ARG A 17 -2.73 44.34 -25.81
CA ARG A 17 -3.41 43.15 -25.28
C ARG A 17 -2.69 42.60 -24.05
N ARG A 18 -3.28 42.73 -22.86
CA ARG A 18 -2.95 41.87 -21.70
C ARG A 18 -3.69 40.54 -21.87
N ARG A 19 -3.02 39.54 -22.45
CA ARG A 19 -3.38 38.13 -22.27
C ARG A 19 -2.91 37.73 -20.87
N GLY A 20 -3.85 37.48 -19.97
CA GLY A 20 -3.58 36.81 -18.70
C GLY A 20 -3.18 35.37 -18.99
N GLY A 21 -1.89 35.07 -18.86
CA GLY A 21 -1.40 33.69 -18.82
C GLY A 21 -1.81 33.00 -17.52
N PRO A 22 -2.01 31.67 -17.53
CA PRO A 22 -2.22 30.92 -16.30
C PRO A 22 -0.99 31.04 -15.41
N ARG A 23 -1.25 31.35 -14.14
CA ARG A 23 -0.26 31.66 -13.11
C ARG A 23 0.71 30.47 -12.90
N PRO A 24 2.04 30.66 -13.01
CA PRO A 24 3.04 29.65 -12.60
C PRO A 24 3.00 29.33 -11.09
N LEU A 25 2.20 30.08 -10.33
CA LEU A 25 2.00 29.88 -8.89
C LEU A 25 1.27 28.58 -8.53
N VAL A 26 0.38 28.05 -9.38
CA VAL A 26 -0.35 26.81 -9.07
C VAL A 26 0.54 25.58 -9.27
N LEU A 27 1.36 25.58 -10.33
CA LEU A 27 2.33 24.52 -10.57
C LEU A 27 3.48 24.54 -9.54
N ALA A 28 3.91 25.73 -9.12
CA ALA A 28 4.88 25.89 -8.05
C ALA A 28 4.32 25.48 -6.68
N LEU A 29 3.02 25.68 -6.42
CA LEU A 29 2.38 25.22 -5.18
C LEU A 29 2.24 23.70 -5.16
N VAL A 30 1.90 23.06 -6.28
CA VAL A 30 1.81 21.59 -6.39
C VAL A 30 3.21 20.95 -6.31
N LEU A 31 4.25 21.54 -6.91
CA LEU A 31 5.63 21.07 -6.72
C LEU A 31 6.17 21.34 -5.30
N ALA A 32 5.79 22.46 -4.67
CA ALA A 32 6.18 22.75 -3.29
C ALA A 32 5.47 21.85 -2.27
N LEU A 33 4.23 21.42 -2.55
CA LEU A 33 3.51 20.41 -1.76
C LEU A 33 4.02 18.98 -2.02
N ALA A 34 4.53 18.68 -3.23
CA ALA A 34 5.17 17.40 -3.52
C ALA A 34 6.59 17.27 -2.93
N LEU A 35 7.31 18.39 -2.76
CA LEU A 35 8.66 18.44 -2.19
C LEU A 35 8.68 18.60 -0.66
N VAL A 36 7.52 18.81 -0.04
CA VAL A 36 7.34 18.76 1.42
C VAL A 36 6.42 17.60 1.74
N SER A 37 6.83 16.39 1.35
CA SER A 37 6.60 15.26 2.25
C SER A 37 7.65 15.41 3.34
N PRO A 38 7.34 15.95 4.53
CA PRO A 38 8.03 15.39 5.67
C PRO A 38 7.61 13.93 5.61
N ALA A 39 8.53 13.06 5.19
CA ALA A 39 8.75 11.88 5.99
C ALA A 39 8.92 12.46 7.40
N MET A 40 7.80 12.60 8.11
CA MET A 40 7.77 12.94 9.51
C MET A 40 8.69 11.88 10.07
N ALA A 41 9.91 12.29 10.40
CA ALA A 41 10.82 11.49 11.18
C ALA A 41 10.08 11.36 12.50
N GLN A 42 9.19 10.37 12.55
CA GLN A 42 8.41 10.05 13.72
C GLN A 42 9.48 9.66 14.73
N ASP A 43 9.64 10.52 15.72
CA ASP A 43 10.52 10.25 16.83
C ASP A 43 9.82 9.19 17.68
N PHE A 44 10.04 7.92 17.33
CA PHE A 44 9.51 6.75 18.04
C PHE A 44 10.21 6.57 19.40
N SER A 45 10.65 7.66 20.06
CA SER A 45 11.61 7.67 21.16
C SER A 45 11.07 7.42 22.54
N ALA A 46 9.75 7.40 22.74
CA ALA A 46 9.20 7.51 24.09
C ALA A 46 8.70 6.18 24.72
N ASP A 47 8.51 5.09 23.98
CA ASP A 47 7.96 3.83 24.53
C ASP A 47 8.59 2.57 23.90
N ASP A 48 9.63 2.04 24.56
CA ASP A 48 10.36 0.85 24.11
C ASP A 48 9.55 -0.44 24.37
N TYR A 49 8.80 -0.89 23.37
CA TYR A 49 8.35 -2.28 23.33
C TYR A 49 9.48 -3.15 22.82
N LEU A 50 9.95 -4.01 23.72
CA LEU A 50 10.90 -5.06 23.41
C LEU A 50 10.09 -6.33 23.17
N TYR A 51 10.50 -7.14 22.20
CA TYR A 51 10.02 -8.51 22.13
C TYR A 51 11.06 -9.41 22.77
N SER A 52 10.61 -10.39 23.56
CA SER A 52 11.47 -11.42 24.14
C SER A 52 11.02 -12.77 23.61
N PHE A 53 11.98 -13.52 23.06
CA PHE A 53 11.74 -14.85 22.54
C PHE A 53 11.84 -15.89 23.67
N PRO A 54 10.86 -16.77 23.81
CA PRO A 54 11.14 -18.19 24.00
C PRO A 54 11.12 -18.84 22.61
N ASP A 55 12.22 -19.43 22.15
CA ASP A 55 12.33 -20.07 20.81
C ASP A 55 11.59 -21.40 20.72
N GLN A 56 10.30 -21.31 20.97
CA GLN A 56 9.43 -22.46 21.12
C GLN A 56 8.55 -22.68 19.88
N ARG A 57 8.66 -21.87 18.81
CA ARG A 57 7.79 -21.99 17.62
C ARG A 57 7.90 -23.36 16.94
N PHE A 58 9.13 -23.83 16.76
CA PHE A 58 9.41 -25.13 16.15
C PHE A 58 9.27 -26.29 17.15
N GLU A 59 9.28 -26.00 18.45
CA GLU A 59 9.13 -26.99 19.51
C GLU A 59 7.66 -27.23 19.90
N LEU A 60 6.81 -26.19 19.86
CA LEU A 60 5.40 -26.20 20.29
C LEU A 60 4.43 -26.64 19.19
N ASN A 61 4.69 -26.28 17.93
CA ASN A 61 3.80 -26.68 16.82
C ASN A 61 3.67 -28.22 16.71
N PRO A 62 4.76 -29.02 16.85
CA PRO A 62 4.64 -30.48 16.93
C PRO A 62 3.90 -30.99 18.18
N GLN A 63 3.78 -30.17 19.23
CA GLN A 63 3.10 -30.50 20.48
C GLN A 63 1.62 -30.10 20.49
N GLY A 64 1.10 -29.55 19.39
CA GLY A 64 -0.30 -29.15 19.26
C GLY A 64 -0.63 -27.79 19.87
N HIS A 65 0.37 -27.01 20.28
CA HIS A 65 0.17 -25.65 20.80
C HIS A 65 0.44 -24.60 19.72
N TRP A 66 -0.40 -23.56 19.66
CA TRP A 66 -0.20 -22.48 18.71
C TRP A 66 0.99 -21.61 19.12
N PRO A 67 1.92 -21.30 18.20
CA PRO A 67 3.07 -20.47 18.53
C PRO A 67 2.64 -19.03 18.85
N TYR A 68 3.33 -18.40 19.81
CA TYR A 68 3.12 -17.00 20.19
C TYR A 68 4.44 -16.27 20.44
N LEU A 69 4.38 -14.94 20.44
CA LEU A 69 5.47 -14.02 20.73
C LEU A 69 5.08 -13.15 21.93
N VAL A 70 6.02 -12.93 22.87
CA VAL A 70 5.79 -12.05 24.02
C VAL A 70 6.34 -10.67 23.73
N LEU A 71 5.48 -9.66 23.85
CA LEU A 71 5.84 -8.25 23.84
C LEU A 71 5.88 -7.71 25.25
N THR A 72 6.95 -7.00 25.59
CA THR A 72 7.20 -6.46 26.91
C THR A 72 7.48 -4.96 26.81
N ARG A 73 6.76 -4.13 27.59
CA ARG A 73 7.04 -2.69 27.68
C ARG A 73 8.11 -2.45 28.71
N LYS A 74 9.31 -2.09 28.23
CA LYS A 74 10.52 -1.96 29.05
C LYS A 74 10.35 -0.99 30.22
N SER A 75 9.81 0.20 29.95
CA SER A 75 9.64 1.25 30.95
C SER A 75 8.75 0.83 32.12
N LEU A 76 7.70 0.03 31.86
CA LEU A 76 6.83 -0.50 32.91
C LEU A 76 7.49 -1.65 33.67
N LEU A 77 8.22 -2.53 32.97
CA LEU A 77 8.98 -3.61 33.63
C LEU A 77 10.01 -3.04 34.62
N GLU A 78 10.77 -2.03 34.19
CA GLU A 78 11.79 -1.39 35.04
C GLU A 78 11.15 -0.65 36.23
N ALA A 79 10.04 0.05 36.01
CA ALA A 79 9.27 0.70 37.08
C ALA A 79 8.74 -0.32 38.10
N CYS A 80 8.26 -1.46 37.62
CA CYS A 80 7.78 -2.57 38.44
C CYS A 80 8.89 -3.25 39.25
N ALA A 81 10.02 -3.52 38.62
CA ALA A 81 11.20 -4.07 39.30
C ALA A 81 11.74 -3.11 40.36
N GLY A 82 11.56 -1.79 40.17
CA GLY A 82 11.89 -0.75 41.13
C GLY A 82 10.91 -0.60 42.30
N GLY A 83 9.87 -1.42 42.40
CA GLY A 83 8.91 -1.44 43.52
C GLY A 83 7.76 -0.44 43.42
N GLN A 84 7.49 0.16 42.26
CA GLN A 84 6.28 0.98 42.07
C GLN A 84 5.04 0.08 41.95
N SER A 85 4.02 0.36 42.78
CA SER A 85 2.72 -0.34 42.79
C SER A 85 1.57 0.67 42.65
N PRO A 86 0.51 0.38 41.87
CA PRO A 86 0.29 -0.86 41.12
C PRO A 86 1.09 -0.92 39.82
N CYS A 87 1.65 -2.10 39.56
CA CYS A 87 2.25 -2.45 38.29
C CYS A 87 1.16 -2.56 37.21
N GLY A 88 1.12 -1.59 36.29
CA GLY A 88 0.30 -1.72 35.08
C GLY A 88 0.73 -2.94 34.26
N ARG A 89 -0.16 -3.43 33.38
CA ARG A 89 0.17 -4.52 32.45
C ARG A 89 1.38 -4.12 31.59
N TYR A 90 2.43 -4.93 31.64
CA TYR A 90 3.68 -4.70 30.91
C TYR A 90 4.02 -5.82 29.91
N GLU A 91 3.23 -6.89 29.84
CA GLU A 91 3.40 -8.03 28.94
C GLU A 91 2.13 -8.35 28.13
N TRP A 92 2.33 -8.71 26.86
CA TRP A 92 1.30 -9.12 25.91
C TRP A 92 1.74 -10.35 25.13
N TRP A 93 0.79 -11.26 24.90
CA TRP A 93 1.02 -12.56 24.27
C TRP A 93 0.36 -12.51 22.89
N LEU A 94 1.16 -12.53 21.84
CA LEU A 94 0.71 -12.38 20.45
C LEU A 94 0.80 -13.72 19.75
N PRO A 95 -0.33 -14.40 19.46
CA PRO A 95 -0.31 -15.57 18.59
C PRO A 95 0.25 -15.21 17.22
N TYR A 96 1.01 -16.13 16.64
CA TYR A 96 1.50 -15.96 15.29
C TYR A 96 0.34 -16.03 14.29
N SER A 97 0.25 -15.01 13.44
CA SER A 97 -0.55 -15.08 12.22
C SER A 97 0.20 -15.90 11.18
N THR A 98 -0.52 -16.68 10.38
CA THR A 98 0.10 -17.39 9.27
C THR A 98 0.42 -16.41 8.14
N LEU A 99 1.55 -16.62 7.46
CA LEU A 99 1.95 -15.78 6.35
C LEU A 99 0.85 -15.70 5.27
N GLN A 100 0.23 -16.83 4.95
CA GLN A 100 -0.90 -16.91 4.03
C GLN A 100 -2.09 -16.03 4.46
N ALA A 101 -2.47 -16.05 5.74
CA ALA A 101 -3.57 -15.22 6.23
C ALA A 101 -3.23 -13.73 6.12
N THR A 102 -1.99 -13.32 6.41
CA THR A 102 -1.58 -11.92 6.22
C THR A 102 -1.56 -11.49 4.75
N GLN A 103 -1.21 -12.38 3.82
CA GLN A 103 -1.33 -12.13 2.38
C GLN A 103 -2.79 -12.01 1.94
N ALA A 104 -3.69 -12.83 2.49
CA ALA A 104 -5.13 -12.73 2.23
C ALA A 104 -5.69 -11.38 2.73
N VAL A 105 -5.28 -10.93 3.92
CA VAL A 105 -5.63 -9.59 4.43
C VAL A 105 -5.11 -8.49 3.50
N ALA A 106 -3.85 -8.57 3.08
CA ALA A 106 -3.27 -7.61 2.13
C ALA A 106 -4.02 -7.58 0.78
N ARG A 107 -4.43 -8.74 0.27
CA ARG A 107 -5.29 -8.87 -0.92
C ARG A 107 -6.63 -8.16 -0.69
N ASP A 108 -7.25 -8.35 0.46
CA ASP A 108 -8.55 -7.76 0.77
C ASP A 108 -8.46 -6.23 0.93
N LEU A 109 -7.38 -5.72 1.51
CA LEU A 109 -7.07 -4.27 1.56
C LEU A 109 -6.91 -3.68 0.15
N ARG A 110 -6.18 -4.38 -0.73
CA ARG A 110 -6.02 -4.01 -2.14
C ARG A 110 -7.36 -4.04 -2.88
N ARG A 111 -8.16 -5.09 -2.66
CA ARG A 111 -9.50 -5.25 -3.25
C ARG A 111 -10.44 -4.13 -2.80
N ALA A 112 -10.40 -3.72 -1.53
CA ALA A 112 -11.18 -2.60 -1.03
C ALA A 112 -10.86 -1.30 -1.77
N TRP A 113 -9.57 -1.00 -1.99
CA TRP A 113 -9.15 0.15 -2.78
C TRP A 113 -9.62 0.07 -4.24
N ALA A 114 -9.38 -1.07 -4.88
CA ALA A 114 -9.79 -1.29 -6.27
C ALA A 114 -11.32 -1.14 -6.44
N ARG A 115 -12.11 -1.62 -5.47
CA ARG A 115 -13.57 -1.49 -5.44
C ARG A 115 -14.00 -0.02 -5.28
N PHE A 116 -13.33 0.75 -4.42
CA PHE A 116 -13.53 2.20 -4.30
C PHE A 116 -13.25 2.90 -5.64
N GLU A 117 -12.11 2.61 -6.26
CA GLU A 117 -11.67 3.21 -7.52
C GLU A 117 -12.69 2.96 -8.64
N GLU A 118 -13.11 1.70 -8.84
CA GLU A 118 -14.11 1.31 -9.83
C GLU A 118 -15.44 2.03 -9.61
N ARG A 119 -15.98 1.98 -8.39
CA ARG A 119 -17.23 2.68 -8.06
C ARG A 119 -17.14 4.17 -8.33
N TYR A 120 -16.04 4.78 -7.91
CA TYR A 120 -15.84 6.21 -7.99
C TYR A 120 -15.80 6.68 -9.45
N PHE A 121 -15.07 5.96 -10.29
CA PHE A 121 -15.04 6.22 -11.73
C PHE A 121 -16.41 6.01 -12.39
N TRP A 122 -17.00 4.83 -12.23
CA TRP A 122 -18.25 4.49 -12.91
C TRP A 122 -19.43 5.32 -12.44
N ARG A 123 -19.43 5.78 -11.19
CA ARG A 123 -20.41 6.76 -10.70
C ARG A 123 -20.39 8.03 -11.53
N VAL A 124 -19.21 8.63 -11.69
CA VAL A 124 -19.07 9.90 -12.41
C VAL A 124 -19.35 9.70 -13.90
N GLN A 125 -18.78 8.65 -14.50
CA GLN A 125 -18.97 8.37 -15.92
C GLN A 125 -20.44 8.09 -16.26
N THR A 126 -21.14 7.33 -15.42
CA THR A 126 -22.58 7.02 -15.60
C THR A 126 -23.46 8.25 -15.40
N ALA A 127 -23.17 9.07 -14.39
CA ALA A 127 -23.91 10.31 -14.14
C ALA A 127 -23.72 11.32 -15.27
N LEU A 128 -22.52 11.42 -15.85
CA LEU A 128 -22.21 12.34 -16.93
C LEU A 128 -22.89 11.92 -18.26
N ASN A 129 -23.02 10.63 -18.52
CA ASN A 129 -23.49 10.09 -19.80
C ASN A 129 -24.93 9.60 -19.74
N GLN A 130 -25.79 10.36 -19.07
CA GLN A 130 -27.22 10.09 -19.05
C GLN A 130 -27.91 10.52 -20.34
N PRO A 131 -28.97 9.81 -20.77
CA PRO A 131 -29.54 8.60 -20.14
C PRO A 131 -28.79 7.30 -20.50
N ALA A 132 -27.87 7.32 -21.48
CA ALA A 132 -27.35 6.11 -22.12
C ALA A 132 -26.66 5.13 -21.16
N LEU A 133 -25.71 5.58 -20.34
CA LEU A 133 -25.00 4.70 -19.42
C LEU A 133 -25.86 4.32 -18.20
N SER A 134 -26.77 5.19 -17.78
CA SER A 134 -27.74 4.85 -16.70
C SER A 134 -28.70 3.74 -17.15
N LEU A 135 -29.16 3.77 -18.40
CA LEU A 135 -29.93 2.66 -18.98
C LEU A 135 -29.09 1.38 -19.09
N ALA A 136 -27.88 1.46 -19.65
CA ALA A 136 -27.01 0.31 -19.85
C ALA A 136 -26.60 -0.37 -18.54
N TYR A 137 -26.18 0.41 -17.54
CA TYR A 137 -25.61 -0.14 -16.31
C TYR A 137 -26.61 -0.21 -15.17
N CYS A 138 -27.39 0.85 -14.94
CA CYS A 138 -28.29 0.90 -13.77
C CYS A 138 -29.63 0.21 -14.03
N SER A 139 -30.14 0.22 -15.27
CA SER A 139 -31.40 -0.44 -15.61
C SER A 139 -31.20 -1.88 -16.09
N LEU A 140 -30.26 -2.12 -17.00
CA LEU A 140 -29.99 -3.45 -17.56
C LEU A 140 -28.97 -4.28 -16.75
N GLY A 141 -28.25 -3.66 -15.79
CA GLY A 141 -27.33 -4.37 -14.90
C GLY A 141 -26.06 -4.89 -15.57
N LEU A 142 -25.62 -4.29 -16.69
CA LEU A 142 -24.42 -4.74 -17.40
C LEU A 142 -23.16 -4.48 -16.54
N SER A 143 -22.55 -5.56 -16.03
CA SER A 143 -21.31 -5.54 -15.25
C SER A 143 -20.58 -6.87 -15.41
N LEU A 144 -19.25 -6.85 -15.28
CA LEU A 144 -18.41 -8.03 -15.32
C LEU A 144 -18.38 -8.81 -14.00
N GLY A 145 -19.04 -8.31 -12.95
CA GLY A 145 -19.12 -8.98 -11.65
C GLY A 145 -18.09 -8.45 -10.65
N ASP A 146 -17.56 -9.34 -9.82
CA ASP A 146 -16.70 -8.96 -8.68
C ASP A 146 -15.21 -8.89 -9.06
N LEU A 147 -14.53 -7.85 -8.55
CA LEU A 147 -13.07 -7.76 -8.57
C LEU A 147 -12.44 -8.94 -7.82
N ASP A 148 -11.62 -9.73 -8.52
CA ASP A 148 -10.71 -10.69 -7.91
C ASP A 148 -9.28 -10.14 -7.94
N ALA A 149 -8.86 -9.54 -6.84
CA ALA A 149 -7.52 -8.98 -6.72
C ALA A 149 -6.51 -10.11 -6.52
N SER A 150 -5.44 -10.12 -7.30
CA SER A 150 -4.35 -11.07 -7.09
C SER A 150 -3.67 -10.84 -5.73
N PRO A 151 -3.33 -11.90 -4.97
CA PRO A 151 -2.58 -11.77 -3.73
C PRO A 151 -1.24 -11.06 -3.95
N PRO A 152 -0.90 -10.03 -3.15
CA PRO A 152 0.36 -9.34 -3.32
C PRO A 152 1.54 -10.25 -2.88
N PRO A 153 2.71 -10.11 -3.54
CA PRO A 153 3.91 -10.81 -3.10
C PRO A 153 4.31 -10.36 -1.70
N VAL A 154 4.84 -11.29 -0.90
CA VAL A 154 5.44 -10.95 0.40
C VAL A 154 6.75 -10.25 0.13
N GLN A 155 6.81 -8.98 0.53
CA GLN A 155 8.00 -8.16 0.44
C GLN A 155 8.27 -7.55 1.81
N LEU A 156 9.48 -7.77 2.32
CA LEU A 156 9.94 -7.11 3.53
C LEU A 156 10.39 -5.69 3.23
N GLU A 157 9.90 -4.75 4.02
CA GLU A 157 10.31 -3.35 4.01
C GLU A 157 11.53 -3.13 4.90
N THR A 158 12.46 -2.32 4.39
CA THR A 158 13.57 -1.74 5.13
C THR A 158 13.60 -0.24 4.92
N ALA A 159 13.48 0.51 6.01
CA ALA A 159 13.65 1.94 6.01
C ALA A 159 14.78 2.34 6.96
N GLN A 160 15.48 3.42 6.64
CA GLN A 160 16.50 3.99 7.52
C GLN A 160 15.91 4.39 8.89
N SER A 161 14.64 4.79 8.93
CA SER A 161 13.91 5.12 10.17
C SER A 161 13.71 3.93 11.09
N PHE A 162 13.91 2.69 10.62
CA PHE A 162 13.83 1.50 11.46
C PHE A 162 15.13 1.27 12.24
N LEU A 163 16.21 1.97 11.86
CA LEU A 163 17.51 1.90 12.50
C LEU A 163 17.71 3.13 13.40
N PRO A 164 18.46 3.00 14.52
CA PRO A 164 18.83 4.16 15.31
C PRO A 164 19.60 5.17 14.46
N SER A 165 19.32 6.47 14.65
CA SER A 165 19.85 7.57 13.81
C SER A 165 21.38 7.63 13.71
N ALA A 166 22.10 7.06 14.67
CA ALA A 166 23.56 6.97 14.69
C ALA A 166 24.15 5.90 13.74
N LEU A 167 23.32 5.15 13.02
CA LEU A 167 23.74 3.96 12.27
C LEU A 167 23.26 4.02 10.82
N PRO A 168 24.17 4.08 9.83
CA PRO A 168 23.78 4.06 8.42
C PRO A 168 23.18 2.70 8.06
N ALA A 169 22.17 2.70 7.17
CA ALA A 169 21.60 1.47 6.61
C ALA A 169 22.68 0.75 5.79
N PRO A 170 23.05 -0.49 6.16
CA PRO A 170 24.06 -1.23 5.43
C PRO A 170 23.51 -1.87 4.14
N LEU A 171 22.20 -1.78 3.89
CA LEU A 171 21.52 -2.34 2.71
C LEU A 171 20.56 -1.32 2.08
N PRO A 172 20.24 -1.46 0.79
CA PRO A 172 19.24 -0.64 0.14
C PRO A 172 17.92 -0.68 0.89
N THR A 173 17.32 0.48 1.08
CA THR A 173 15.97 0.59 1.61
C THR A 173 14.99 0.01 0.60
N THR A 174 14.07 -0.83 1.08
CA THR A 174 12.94 -1.32 0.29
C THR A 174 11.68 -0.56 0.70
N PRO A 175 10.83 -0.16 -0.24
CA PRO A 175 9.58 0.52 0.10
C PRO A 175 8.60 -0.44 0.79
N PRO A 176 7.53 0.09 1.43
CA PRO A 176 6.39 -0.70 1.88
C PRO A 176 5.90 -1.69 0.83
N ALA A 177 5.44 -2.88 1.25
CA ALA A 177 4.92 -3.88 0.31
C ALA A 177 3.70 -3.38 -0.50
N SER A 178 2.90 -2.50 0.09
CA SER A 178 1.77 -1.84 -0.59
C SER A 178 2.17 -0.76 -1.60
N ALA A 179 3.43 -0.31 -1.59
CA ALA A 179 3.90 0.77 -2.44
C ALA A 179 3.70 0.41 -3.91
N GLY A 180 2.88 1.21 -4.58
CA GLY A 180 2.58 1.02 -5.99
C GLY A 180 1.47 0.00 -6.29
N LEU A 181 0.83 -0.60 -5.29
CA LEU A 181 -0.17 -1.67 -5.48
C LEU A 181 -1.63 -1.20 -5.37
N HIS A 182 -1.87 0.06 -5.02
CA HIS A 182 -3.18 0.70 -4.98
C HIS A 182 -3.69 1.04 -6.39
N ARG A 183 -3.98 0.01 -7.17
CA ARG A 183 -4.53 0.07 -8.52
C ARG A 183 -5.30 -1.21 -8.85
N LEU A 184 -6.15 -1.13 -9.86
CA LEU A 184 -6.75 -2.31 -10.49
C LEU A 184 -5.70 -3.21 -11.14
N ASP A 185 -5.95 -4.52 -11.13
CA ASP A 185 -5.15 -5.49 -11.88
C ASP A 185 -5.33 -5.32 -13.39
N LEU A 186 -6.55 -4.98 -13.82
CA LEU A 186 -6.89 -4.71 -15.21
C LEU A 186 -7.88 -3.56 -15.28
N TYR A 187 -7.65 -2.65 -16.22
CA TYR A 187 -8.57 -1.58 -16.55
C TYR A 187 -9.40 -2.00 -17.77
N LEU A 188 -10.72 -2.01 -17.60
CA LEU A 188 -11.67 -2.47 -18.61
C LEU A 188 -12.67 -1.36 -18.96
N PRO A 189 -13.21 -1.35 -20.19
CA PRO A 189 -14.25 -0.42 -20.62
C PRO A 189 -15.64 -0.79 -20.06
N LEU A 190 -15.73 -1.74 -19.12
CA LEU A 190 -16.95 -2.18 -18.46
C LEU A 190 -16.75 -2.19 -16.94
N PRO A 191 -17.80 -1.91 -16.15
CA PRO A 191 -17.73 -2.01 -14.69
C PRO A 191 -17.30 -3.39 -14.21
N GLN A 192 -16.33 -3.41 -13.30
CA GLN A 192 -15.88 -4.62 -12.59
C GLN A 192 -16.44 -4.69 -11.16
N VAL A 193 -17.55 -4.01 -10.93
CA VAL A 193 -18.31 -4.02 -9.68
C VAL A 193 -19.80 -4.14 -9.99
N PRO A 194 -20.63 -4.73 -9.11
CA PRO A 194 -22.07 -4.80 -9.30
C PRO A 194 -22.70 -3.43 -9.61
N ALA A 195 -23.70 -3.37 -10.49
CA ALA A 195 -24.34 -2.09 -10.86
C ALA A 195 -24.88 -1.31 -9.64
N ALA A 196 -25.46 -2.01 -8.66
CA ALA A 196 -25.98 -1.43 -7.43
C ALA A 196 -24.91 -0.66 -6.62
N ASP A 197 -23.63 -0.98 -6.81
CA ASP A 197 -22.53 -0.37 -6.08
C ASP A 197 -22.20 1.06 -6.54
N PHE A 198 -22.61 1.48 -7.74
CA PHE A 198 -22.33 2.83 -8.26
C PHE A 198 -23.57 3.56 -8.81
N CYS A 199 -24.68 2.86 -8.99
CA CYS A 199 -25.95 3.42 -9.47
C CYS A 199 -26.83 4.02 -8.36
N ASP A 200 -26.36 4.08 -7.11
CA ASP A 200 -27.18 4.46 -5.96
C ASP A 200 -27.68 5.92 -6.04
N GLY A 201 -28.99 6.11 -6.20
CA GLY A 201 -29.56 7.45 -6.39
C GLY A 201 -29.29 8.08 -7.77
N LEU A 202 -28.80 7.32 -8.75
CA LEU A 202 -28.93 7.71 -10.16
C LEU A 202 -30.28 7.21 -10.67
N SER A 203 -31.14 8.13 -11.07
CA SER A 203 -32.28 7.84 -11.94
C SER A 203 -31.92 8.12 -13.39
N VAL A 204 -32.71 7.61 -14.34
CA VAL A 204 -32.59 7.99 -15.74
C VAL A 204 -33.14 9.41 -15.92
N GLU A 205 -32.26 10.36 -16.18
CA GLU A 205 -32.59 11.73 -16.55
C GLU A 205 -32.42 11.89 -18.07
N PHE A 206 -33.48 12.33 -18.75
CA PHE A 206 -33.45 12.62 -20.19
C PHE A 206 -33.12 14.09 -20.48
N VAL A 207 -33.16 14.93 -19.44
CA VAL A 207 -33.00 16.39 -19.51
C VAL A 207 -32.18 16.80 -18.28
N PRO A 208 -31.25 17.76 -18.42
CA PRO A 208 -30.96 18.54 -19.63
C PRO A 208 -30.10 17.77 -20.66
N ILE A 209 -30.35 18.06 -21.94
CA ILE A 209 -29.49 17.60 -23.04
C ILE A 209 -28.11 18.26 -22.85
N MET A 210 -27.07 17.45 -22.72
CA MET A 210 -25.71 17.94 -22.43
C MET A 210 -24.95 18.36 -23.70
N ALA A 211 -25.31 17.80 -24.85
CA ALA A 211 -24.69 18.12 -26.13
C ALA A 211 -25.67 18.02 -27.30
N ILE A 212 -25.48 18.86 -28.32
CA ILE A 212 -26.08 18.66 -29.64
C ILE A 212 -25.01 17.98 -30.51
N PRO A 213 -25.23 16.72 -30.96
CA PRO A 213 -24.24 16.01 -31.76
C PRO A 213 -24.05 16.70 -33.12
N PRO A 214 -22.85 16.64 -33.71
CA PRO A 214 -22.62 17.14 -35.06
C PRO A 214 -23.25 16.19 -36.08
N PHE A 215 -23.56 16.70 -37.27
CA PHE A 215 -24.15 15.88 -38.32
C PHE A 215 -23.63 16.24 -39.72
N CYS A 216 -23.68 15.27 -40.64
CA CYS A 216 -23.45 15.46 -42.07
C CYS A 216 -24.71 15.11 -42.84
N LEU A 217 -25.14 15.98 -43.75
CA LEU A 217 -26.18 15.71 -44.72
C LEU A 217 -25.54 15.18 -46.01
N GLU A 218 -25.94 13.98 -46.44
CA GLU A 218 -25.51 13.37 -47.71
C GLU A 218 -26.70 13.24 -48.67
N LEU A 219 -26.57 13.85 -49.85
CA LEU A 219 -27.52 13.76 -50.95
C LEU A 219 -26.90 12.92 -52.07
N ASP A 220 -27.00 11.60 -51.94
CA ASP A 220 -26.37 10.62 -52.85
C ASP A 220 -26.68 10.87 -54.33
N PHE A 221 -27.88 11.36 -54.63
CA PHE A 221 -28.36 11.53 -56.00
C PHE A 221 -27.76 12.73 -56.74
N ILE A 222 -27.12 13.67 -56.01
CA ILE A 222 -26.36 14.78 -56.59
C ILE A 222 -24.91 14.83 -56.10
N GLY A 223 -24.45 13.81 -55.35
CA GLY A 223 -23.11 13.77 -54.79
C GLY A 223 -22.79 14.93 -53.84
N PHE A 224 -23.81 15.54 -53.22
CA PHE A 224 -23.64 16.67 -52.32
C PHE A 224 -23.48 16.18 -50.89
N SER A 225 -22.48 16.70 -50.18
CA SER A 225 -22.30 16.50 -48.75
C SER A 225 -22.08 17.84 -48.07
N TRP A 226 -22.79 18.06 -46.97
CA TRP A 226 -22.60 19.22 -46.11
C TRP A 226 -22.55 18.77 -44.66
N CYS A 227 -21.47 19.13 -43.97
CA CYS A 227 -21.26 18.79 -42.58
C CYS A 227 -21.28 20.04 -41.71
N THR A 228 -21.76 19.87 -40.48
CA THR A 228 -21.64 20.90 -39.47
C THR A 228 -20.16 21.16 -39.13
N PRO A 229 -19.78 22.37 -38.73
CA PRO A 229 -18.42 22.65 -38.25
C PRO A 229 -18.01 21.67 -37.14
N GLY A 230 -16.78 21.17 -37.21
CA GLY A 230 -16.26 20.22 -36.22
C GLY A 230 -16.70 18.77 -36.42
N TYR A 231 -17.50 18.43 -37.43
CA TYR A 231 -17.81 17.02 -37.71
C TYR A 231 -16.53 16.21 -38.06
N PRO A 232 -16.33 15.00 -37.50
CA PRO A 232 -17.18 14.33 -36.51
C PRO A 232 -16.77 14.63 -35.05
N ASP A 233 -15.66 15.31 -34.82
CA ASP A 233 -14.90 15.34 -33.56
C ASP A 233 -15.34 16.39 -32.52
N GLU A 234 -16.21 17.33 -32.86
CA GLU A 234 -16.76 18.31 -31.92
C GLU A 234 -18.29 18.43 -32.01
N PRO A 235 -19.00 18.45 -30.86
CA PRO A 235 -20.43 18.74 -30.84
C PRO A 235 -20.71 20.17 -31.25
N LEU A 236 -21.86 20.38 -31.91
CA LEU A 236 -22.35 21.71 -32.30
C LEU A 236 -22.49 22.65 -31.10
N TRP A 237 -22.88 22.09 -29.97
CA TRP A 237 -23.03 22.79 -28.70
C TRP A 237 -22.82 21.79 -27.55
N PHE A 238 -22.20 22.25 -26.47
CA PHE A 238 -21.99 21.47 -25.26
C PHE A 238 -22.16 22.35 -24.03
N ASN A 239 -22.92 21.87 -23.05
CA ASN A 239 -23.14 22.57 -21.80
C ASN A 239 -22.03 22.26 -20.79
N GLU A 240 -20.91 22.99 -20.90
CA GLU A 240 -19.75 22.81 -20.02
C GLU A 240 -20.10 23.00 -18.53
N ASP A 241 -20.91 24.02 -18.21
CA ASP A 241 -21.26 24.35 -16.82
C ASP A 241 -22.08 23.23 -16.18
N HIS A 242 -23.08 22.70 -16.90
CA HIS A 242 -23.88 21.59 -16.41
C HIS A 242 -23.07 20.29 -16.31
N ALA A 243 -22.22 19.99 -17.30
CA ALA A 243 -21.33 18.84 -17.25
C ALA A 243 -20.39 18.89 -16.04
N ALA A 244 -19.78 20.05 -15.78
CA ALA A 244 -18.94 20.27 -14.61
C ALA A 244 -19.73 20.14 -13.29
N GLU A 245 -20.97 20.62 -13.24
CA GLU A 245 -21.84 20.46 -12.07
C GLU A 245 -22.19 19.00 -11.80
N VAL A 246 -22.53 18.23 -12.83
CA VAL A 246 -22.81 16.79 -12.72
C VAL A 246 -21.58 16.03 -12.22
N VAL A 247 -20.42 16.28 -12.81
CA VAL A 247 -19.14 15.68 -12.39
C VAL A 247 -18.85 16.03 -10.94
N ARG A 248 -18.97 17.30 -10.54
CA ARG A 248 -18.73 17.74 -9.16
C ARG A 248 -19.67 17.05 -8.17
N ARG A 249 -20.98 16.99 -8.46
CA ARG A 249 -21.95 16.31 -7.59
C ARG A 249 -21.65 14.81 -7.46
N ALA A 250 -21.27 14.16 -8.55
CA ALA A 250 -20.90 12.75 -8.55
C ALA A 250 -19.59 12.48 -7.79
N ILE A 251 -18.61 13.40 -7.90
CA ILE A 251 -17.38 13.39 -7.10
C ILE A 251 -17.69 13.50 -5.60
N ASP A 252 -18.49 14.51 -5.22
CA ASP A 252 -18.89 14.75 -3.84
C ASP A 252 -19.60 13.53 -3.22
N HIS A 253 -20.47 12.89 -4.00
CA HIS A 253 -21.14 11.64 -3.61
C HIS A 253 -20.14 10.50 -3.42
N GLY A 254 -19.28 10.26 -4.40
CA GLY A 254 -18.33 9.15 -4.37
C GLY A 254 -17.33 9.25 -3.23
N LEU A 255 -16.80 10.44 -2.96
CA LEU A 255 -15.88 10.65 -1.83
C LEU A 255 -16.58 10.49 -0.47
N LYS A 256 -17.80 11.02 -0.31
CA LYS A 256 -18.55 10.92 0.95
C LYS A 256 -19.02 9.50 1.24
N ARG A 257 -19.58 8.82 0.23
CA ARG A 257 -20.18 7.50 0.40
C ARG A 257 -19.14 6.39 0.26
N TYR A 258 -18.49 6.30 -0.89
CA TYR A 258 -17.58 5.19 -1.17
C TYR A 258 -16.30 5.30 -0.37
N GLY A 259 -15.87 6.53 -0.01
CA GLY A 259 -14.76 6.73 0.93
C GLY A 259 -15.05 6.14 2.31
N ALA A 260 -16.26 6.32 2.84
CA ALA A 260 -16.66 5.73 4.12
C ALA A 260 -16.82 4.20 4.02
N GLU A 261 -17.44 3.70 2.95
CA GLU A 261 -17.57 2.26 2.70
C GLU A 261 -16.19 1.60 2.53
N TYR A 262 -15.23 2.25 1.88
CA TYR A 262 -13.84 1.80 1.79
C TYR A 262 -13.21 1.61 3.17
N GLN A 263 -13.34 2.58 4.07
CA GLN A 263 -12.85 2.43 5.45
C GLN A 263 -13.52 1.26 6.16
N GLN A 264 -14.82 1.09 5.99
CA GLN A 264 -15.53 -0.04 6.58
C GLN A 264 -15.00 -1.39 6.07
N GLN A 265 -14.70 -1.49 4.78
CA GLN A 265 -14.10 -2.69 4.19
C GLN A 265 -12.68 -2.94 4.68
N VAL A 266 -11.89 -1.89 4.89
CA VAL A 266 -10.57 -1.98 5.54
C VAL A 266 -10.69 -2.56 6.95
N LEU A 267 -11.64 -2.05 7.75
CA LEU A 267 -11.89 -2.55 9.10
C LEU A 267 -12.29 -4.02 9.11
N GLN A 268 -13.12 -4.44 8.15
CA GLN A 268 -13.50 -5.84 7.96
C GLN A 268 -12.29 -6.70 7.56
N ALA A 269 -11.46 -6.20 6.65
CA ALA A 269 -10.26 -6.92 6.20
C ALA A 269 -9.27 -7.13 7.35
N LEU A 270 -9.12 -6.14 8.23
CA LEU A 270 -8.24 -6.16 9.40
C LEU A 270 -8.83 -6.89 10.61
N ALA A 271 -10.08 -7.38 10.55
CA ALA A 271 -10.66 -8.14 11.63
C ALA A 271 -9.91 -9.47 11.86
N PRO A 272 -9.76 -9.91 13.12
CA PRO A 272 -9.16 -11.21 13.42
C PRO A 272 -9.86 -12.36 12.70
N ARG A 273 -9.09 -13.31 12.19
CA ARG A 273 -9.58 -14.52 11.51
C ARG A 273 -8.93 -15.72 12.18
N VAL A 274 -9.71 -16.65 12.72
CA VAL A 274 -9.17 -17.79 13.45
C VAL A 274 -9.79 -19.06 12.89
N ASN A 275 -9.09 -19.70 11.95
CA ASN A 275 -9.41 -21.04 11.46
C ASN A 275 -8.14 -21.92 11.50
N PRO A 276 -7.78 -22.46 12.68
CA PRO A 276 -6.54 -23.24 12.84
C PRO A 276 -6.52 -24.50 11.96
N GLY A 277 -7.66 -25.15 11.76
CA GLY A 277 -7.77 -26.36 10.93
C GLY A 277 -7.44 -26.14 9.45
N ALA A 278 -7.63 -24.92 8.95
CA ALA A 278 -7.24 -24.52 7.59
C ALA A 278 -5.90 -23.78 7.52
N LEU A 279 -5.17 -23.67 8.65
CA LEU A 279 -3.96 -22.84 8.80
C LEU A 279 -4.16 -21.37 8.37
N GLU A 280 -5.39 -20.87 8.51
CA GLU A 280 -5.75 -19.48 8.23
C GLU A 280 -6.00 -18.76 9.55
N VAL A 281 -4.91 -18.24 10.13
CA VAL A 281 -4.96 -17.49 11.38
C VAL A 281 -4.38 -16.10 11.15
N PHE A 282 -5.20 -15.08 11.35
CA PHE A 282 -4.82 -13.69 11.44
C PHE A 282 -5.20 -13.17 12.83
N ALA A 283 -4.19 -12.95 13.66
CA ALA A 283 -4.31 -12.51 15.04
C ALA A 283 -3.66 -11.12 15.21
N PRO A 284 -4.30 -10.04 14.71
CA PRO A 284 -3.78 -8.70 14.80
C PRO A 284 -3.93 -8.08 16.19
N LEU A 285 -3.04 -7.15 16.51
CA LEU A 285 -3.12 -6.28 17.67
C LEU A 285 -3.20 -4.84 17.17
N ALA A 286 -4.27 -4.14 17.52
CA ALA A 286 -4.40 -2.72 17.20
C ALA A 286 -3.56 -1.90 18.18
N TRP A 287 -2.71 -1.03 17.63
CA TRP A 287 -1.95 -0.03 18.37
C TRP A 287 -2.52 1.35 18.09
N GLN A 288 -2.60 2.19 19.12
CA GLN A 288 -3.14 3.56 19.13
C GLN A 288 -3.72 4.00 17.79
N ALA A 289 -5.05 3.99 17.67
CA ALA A 289 -5.83 4.58 16.58
C ALA A 289 -5.10 4.70 15.22
N HIS A 290 -5.38 3.78 14.30
CA HIS A 290 -5.08 3.87 12.86
C HIS A 290 -5.48 5.18 12.14
N LEU A 291 -5.95 6.22 12.83
CA LEU A 291 -6.28 7.53 12.27
C LEU A 291 -4.98 8.27 11.91
N SER A 292 -4.94 8.83 10.70
CA SER A 292 -3.88 9.67 10.10
C SER A 292 -2.50 9.61 10.78
N GLY A 293 -1.73 8.55 10.51
CA GLY A 293 -0.30 8.48 10.81
C GLY A 293 0.09 8.24 12.28
N THR A 294 -0.85 7.97 13.20
CA THR A 294 -0.52 7.85 14.64
C THR A 294 -0.47 6.42 15.19
N GLY A 295 -0.74 5.39 14.37
CA GLY A 295 -0.51 3.99 14.75
C GLY A 295 -0.74 2.99 13.63
N ALA A 296 -0.69 1.70 14.00
CA ALA A 296 -0.78 0.58 13.08
C ALA A 296 -1.52 -0.61 13.69
N VAL A 297 -2.16 -1.40 12.82
CA VAL A 297 -2.55 -2.77 13.16
C VAL A 297 -1.36 -3.67 12.89
N VAL A 298 -0.93 -4.41 13.91
CA VAL A 298 0.29 -5.22 13.86
C VAL A 298 -0.03 -6.67 14.19
N ALA A 299 0.44 -7.60 13.36
CA ALA A 299 0.33 -9.03 13.63
C ALA A 299 1.73 -9.66 13.57
N ALA A 300 2.10 -10.48 14.56
CA ALA A 300 3.29 -11.33 14.44
C ALA A 300 3.06 -12.34 13.32
N VAL A 301 4.06 -12.63 12.48
CA VAL A 301 3.88 -13.44 11.27
C VAL A 301 4.87 -14.58 11.23
N GLY A 302 4.36 -15.79 11.10
CA GLY A 302 5.14 -17.01 10.96
C GLY A 302 4.72 -17.77 9.71
N ASP A 303 5.68 -18.38 9.03
CA ASP A 303 5.38 -19.36 7.98
C ASP A 303 5.38 -20.77 8.58
N LEU A 304 4.18 -21.28 8.83
CA LEU A 304 3.98 -22.61 9.44
C LEU A 304 3.97 -23.74 8.40
N ALA A 305 3.97 -23.43 7.11
CA ALA A 305 3.93 -24.41 6.01
C ALA A 305 4.91 -24.01 4.89
N PRO A 306 6.22 -24.02 5.16
CA PRO A 306 7.20 -23.42 4.27
C PRO A 306 7.46 -24.25 3.00
N ASP A 307 7.59 -23.56 1.86
CA ASP A 307 8.03 -24.13 0.58
C ASP A 307 9.57 -24.05 0.45
N PRO A 308 10.29 -25.18 0.54
CA PRO A 308 11.76 -25.18 0.54
C PRO A 308 12.36 -24.61 -0.74
N ALA A 309 11.68 -24.78 -1.88
CA ALA A 309 12.17 -24.30 -3.18
C ALA A 309 12.26 -22.76 -3.19
N ARG A 310 11.27 -22.09 -2.61
CA ARG A 310 11.19 -20.62 -2.54
C ARG A 310 12.19 -20.00 -1.56
N LEU A 311 12.69 -20.78 -0.59
CA LEU A 311 13.54 -20.29 0.49
C LEU A 311 15.04 -20.41 0.18
N SER A 312 15.41 -21.29 -0.75
CA SER A 312 16.81 -21.55 -1.13
C SER A 312 17.59 -20.31 -1.55
N GLY A 313 17.03 -19.49 -2.44
CA GLY A 313 17.67 -18.24 -2.90
C GLY A 313 17.85 -17.22 -1.77
N GLY A 314 16.88 -17.11 -0.86
CA GLY A 314 16.97 -16.23 0.31
C GLY A 314 18.07 -16.64 1.28
N LEU A 315 18.19 -17.95 1.57
CA LEU A 315 19.25 -18.49 2.43
C LEU A 315 20.64 -18.26 1.84
N GLN A 316 20.80 -18.48 0.54
CA GLN A 316 22.07 -18.23 -0.15
C GLN A 316 22.44 -16.74 -0.14
N ALA A 317 21.47 -15.85 -0.38
CA ALA A 317 21.68 -14.40 -0.35
C ALA A 317 22.13 -13.91 1.03
N ILE A 318 21.52 -14.40 2.12
CA ILE A 318 21.95 -14.07 3.48
C ILE A 318 23.36 -14.58 3.75
N LEU A 319 23.67 -15.81 3.38
CA LEU A 319 25.01 -16.37 3.57
C LEU A 319 26.09 -15.58 2.83
N GLN A 320 25.78 -15.15 1.61
CA GLN A 320 26.67 -14.30 0.83
C GLN A 320 26.87 -12.94 1.51
N ALA A 321 25.78 -12.31 1.98
CA ALA A 321 25.85 -11.04 2.71
C ALA A 321 26.66 -11.17 4.01
N VAL A 322 26.46 -12.26 4.77
CA VAL A 322 27.24 -12.61 5.96
C VAL A 322 28.73 -12.68 5.61
N ARG A 323 29.12 -13.46 4.59
CA ARG A 323 30.53 -13.62 4.18
C ARG A 323 31.17 -12.30 3.73
N GLN A 324 30.40 -11.42 3.11
CA GLN A 324 30.90 -10.15 2.57
C GLN A 324 30.90 -9.01 3.60
N ALA A 325 30.16 -9.13 4.70
CA ALA A 325 30.13 -8.12 5.75
C ALA A 325 31.55 -7.84 6.29
N ARG A 326 31.88 -6.57 6.50
CA ARG A 326 33.15 -6.18 7.11
C ARG A 326 32.86 -5.78 8.54
N LEU A 327 33.32 -6.58 9.49
CA LEU A 327 33.10 -6.38 10.91
C LEU A 327 34.43 -6.05 11.60
N PRO A 328 34.41 -5.21 12.65
CA PRO A 328 35.56 -5.07 13.51
C PRO A 328 35.90 -6.41 14.19
N GLN A 329 37.16 -6.56 14.61
CA GLN A 329 37.53 -7.63 15.54
C GLN A 329 37.16 -7.19 16.96
N PRO A 330 36.67 -8.10 17.82
CA PRO A 330 36.58 -9.57 17.68
C PRO A 330 35.34 -10.10 16.94
N GLU A 331 34.38 -9.27 16.56
CA GLU A 331 33.05 -9.68 16.08
C GLU A 331 33.11 -10.49 14.77
N ASP A 332 34.08 -10.20 13.90
CA ASP A 332 34.31 -10.94 12.65
C ASP A 332 34.54 -12.46 12.87
N GLY A 333 35.23 -12.83 13.95
CA GLY A 333 35.50 -14.23 14.31
C GLY A 333 34.29 -14.98 14.87
N LEU A 334 33.31 -14.25 15.41
CA LEU A 334 32.07 -14.82 15.96
C LEU A 334 30.96 -14.96 14.93
N ARG A 335 31.10 -14.29 13.78
CA ARG A 335 30.10 -14.26 12.72
C ARG A 335 29.66 -15.65 12.24
N LEU A 336 30.60 -16.48 11.79
CA LEU A 336 30.26 -17.80 11.24
C LEU A 336 29.73 -18.77 12.30
N PRO A 337 30.32 -18.85 13.51
CA PRO A 337 29.77 -19.68 14.58
C PRO A 337 28.36 -19.25 15.01
N TYR A 338 28.11 -17.94 15.14
CA TYR A 338 26.79 -17.41 15.51
C TYR A 338 25.72 -17.81 14.49
N TYR A 339 26.00 -17.62 13.19
CA TYR A 339 25.04 -17.94 12.13
C TYR A 339 24.95 -19.41 11.77
N GLY A 340 26.00 -20.19 12.05
CA GLY A 340 25.96 -21.64 11.92
C GLY A 340 24.90 -22.27 12.83
N GLN A 341 24.61 -21.69 13.99
CA GLN A 341 23.52 -22.18 14.86
C GLN A 341 22.14 -22.00 14.22
N SER A 342 21.87 -20.86 13.58
CA SER A 342 20.61 -20.62 12.85
C SER A 342 20.42 -21.60 11.69
N LEU A 343 21.48 -21.89 10.93
CA LEU A 343 21.44 -22.88 9.85
C LEU A 343 21.26 -24.30 10.38
N LEU A 344 21.89 -24.61 11.52
CA LEU A 344 21.74 -25.89 12.19
C LEU A 344 20.28 -26.07 12.63
N ALA A 345 19.67 -25.05 13.23
CA ALA A 345 18.25 -25.06 13.58
C ALA A 345 17.35 -25.25 12.35
N LEU A 346 17.58 -24.49 11.28
CA LEU A 346 16.83 -24.64 10.02
C LEU A 346 16.99 -26.02 9.39
N SER A 347 18.17 -26.65 9.50
CA SER A 347 18.41 -27.99 8.94
C SER A 347 17.64 -29.09 9.68
N ARG A 348 17.12 -28.81 10.88
CA ARG A 348 16.25 -29.71 11.64
C ARG A 348 14.77 -29.55 11.29
N VAL A 349 14.41 -28.48 10.57
CA VAL A 349 13.04 -28.28 10.07
C VAL A 349 12.86 -29.16 8.85
N GLY A 350 12.00 -30.18 8.95
CA GLY A 350 11.86 -31.26 7.95
C GLY A 350 11.87 -30.81 6.48
N PRO A 351 10.97 -29.89 6.06
CA PRO A 351 10.98 -29.36 4.70
C PRO A 351 12.30 -28.66 4.30
N LEU A 352 12.99 -28.03 5.24
CA LEU A 352 14.17 -27.19 4.98
C LEU A 352 15.50 -27.96 5.10
N ALA A 353 15.49 -29.19 5.62
CA ALA A 353 16.68 -30.00 5.84
C ALA A 353 17.54 -30.14 4.57
N GLY A 354 16.89 -30.38 3.41
CA GLY A 354 17.57 -30.54 2.12
C GLY A 354 18.22 -29.27 1.56
N VAL A 355 17.86 -28.09 2.09
CA VAL A 355 18.40 -26.79 1.65
C VAL A 355 19.38 -26.24 2.68
N ALA A 356 19.00 -26.23 3.96
CA ALA A 356 19.82 -25.67 5.03
C ALA A 356 20.99 -26.59 5.43
N GLY A 357 20.82 -27.92 5.36
CA GLY A 357 21.86 -28.89 5.72
C GLY A 357 23.15 -28.75 4.89
N PRO A 358 23.09 -28.77 3.55
CA PRO A 358 24.26 -28.58 2.69
C PRO A 358 24.93 -27.21 2.90
N LEU A 359 24.12 -26.16 3.10
CA LEU A 359 24.65 -24.82 3.41
C LEU A 359 25.38 -24.81 4.75
N CYS A 360 24.87 -25.54 5.74
CA CYS A 360 25.50 -25.69 7.04
C CYS A 360 26.90 -26.32 6.93
N GLN A 361 27.00 -27.41 6.17
CA GLN A 361 28.27 -28.12 5.93
C GLN A 361 29.29 -27.22 5.22
N ALA A 362 28.85 -26.39 4.28
CA ALA A 362 29.71 -25.51 3.50
C ALA A 362 30.26 -24.29 4.27
N VAL A 363 29.72 -23.97 5.45
CA VAL A 363 30.05 -22.73 6.20
C VAL A 363 31.02 -23.00 7.38
N ALA A 364 31.34 -24.26 7.69
CA ALA A 364 32.23 -24.68 8.79
C ALA A 364 31.82 -24.13 10.19
N GLY A 365 30.67 -23.46 10.30
CA GLY A 365 30.13 -22.86 11.52
C GLY A 365 29.06 -23.70 12.23
N CYS A 366 28.66 -24.83 11.62
CA CYS A 366 27.51 -25.63 12.05
C CYS A 366 27.88 -26.84 12.90
N ALA A 367 28.65 -26.62 13.97
CA ALA A 367 28.86 -27.62 15.00
C ALA A 367 28.13 -27.21 16.27
N GLU A 368 27.48 -28.17 16.92
CA GLU A 368 26.88 -27.95 18.24
C GLU A 368 27.95 -27.44 19.21
N GLY A 369 27.61 -26.40 19.98
CA GLY A 369 28.53 -25.81 20.95
C GLY A 369 29.68 -24.97 20.35
N LEU A 370 29.86 -24.92 19.03
CA LEU A 370 30.90 -24.11 18.38
C LEU A 370 30.74 -22.63 18.71
N PHE A 371 29.51 -22.12 18.70
CA PHE A 371 29.25 -20.73 19.05
C PHE A 371 29.63 -20.42 20.49
N GLU A 372 29.28 -21.29 21.44
CA GLU A 372 29.66 -21.11 22.85
C GLU A 372 31.18 -21.13 23.03
N GLN A 373 31.88 -22.04 22.35
CA GLN A 373 33.34 -22.13 22.39
C GLN A 373 33.97 -20.85 21.82
N ALA A 374 33.50 -20.39 20.67
CA ALA A 374 33.96 -19.16 20.03
C ALA A 374 33.68 -17.94 20.92
N LEU A 375 32.50 -17.87 21.53
CA LEU A 375 32.12 -16.80 22.45
C LEU A 375 33.02 -16.78 23.69
N ARG A 376 33.28 -17.94 24.32
CA ARG A 376 34.20 -18.05 25.46
C ARG A 376 35.62 -17.60 25.09
N ALA A 377 36.12 -18.01 23.92
CA ALA A 377 37.42 -17.60 23.42
C ALA A 377 37.49 -16.08 23.15
N ALA A 378 36.44 -15.50 22.56
CA ALA A 378 36.36 -14.06 22.32
C ALA A 378 36.30 -13.27 23.63
N VAL A 379 35.46 -13.70 24.59
CA VAL A 379 35.38 -13.07 25.93
C VAL A 379 36.75 -13.09 26.62
N ALA A 380 37.47 -14.21 26.53
CA ALA A 380 38.79 -14.36 27.14
C ALA A 380 39.89 -13.48 26.50
N THR A 381 39.75 -13.10 25.22
CA THR A 381 40.81 -12.43 24.45
C THR A 381 40.56 -10.94 24.20
N SER A 382 39.31 -10.47 24.27
CA SER A 382 38.94 -9.17 23.70
C SER A 382 38.01 -8.31 24.56
N GLY A 383 37.77 -8.69 25.82
CA GLY A 383 37.11 -7.82 26.80
C GLY A 383 35.70 -7.40 26.38
N LEU A 384 34.89 -8.34 25.89
CA LEU A 384 33.45 -8.20 25.60
C LEU A 384 32.62 -7.92 26.89
N SER A 385 32.97 -6.84 27.61
CA SER A 385 32.43 -6.42 28.91
C SER A 385 30.93 -6.08 28.89
N GLY A 386 30.34 -5.89 27.70
CA GLY A 386 28.90 -5.69 27.52
C GLY A 386 28.05 -6.96 27.61
N VAL A 387 28.66 -8.15 27.64
CA VAL A 387 27.94 -9.44 27.71
C VAL A 387 27.37 -9.73 29.11
N GLN A 388 27.83 -9.01 30.14
CA GLN A 388 27.50 -9.29 31.54
C GLN A 388 26.24 -8.59 32.09
N LYS A 389 25.51 -7.79 31.30
CA LYS A 389 24.26 -7.16 31.76
C LYS A 389 23.02 -7.93 31.28
N PRO A 390 22.31 -8.66 32.17
CA PRO A 390 21.23 -9.59 31.80
C PRO A 390 19.92 -8.94 31.30
N TYR A 391 19.81 -7.61 31.24
CA TYR A 391 18.52 -6.92 31.01
C TYR A 391 18.50 -5.89 29.88
N ALA A 392 19.41 -5.95 28.90
CA ALA A 392 19.34 -5.07 27.73
C ALA A 392 19.21 -5.88 26.42
N PRO A 393 17.99 -6.30 26.05
CA PRO A 393 17.71 -6.80 24.71
C PRO A 393 18.11 -5.70 23.71
N GLY A 394 18.95 -6.03 22.72
CA GLY A 394 19.41 -5.09 21.68
C GLY A 394 20.80 -4.47 21.88
N LEU A 395 21.49 -4.75 22.99
CA LEU A 395 22.86 -4.24 23.26
C LEU A 395 23.95 -5.30 23.11
N TRP A 396 23.63 -6.47 22.57
CA TRP A 396 24.69 -7.39 22.14
C TRP A 396 25.35 -6.82 20.88
N ARG A 397 26.68 -6.68 20.89
CA ARG A 397 27.43 -6.29 19.68
C ARG A 397 27.15 -7.24 18.51
N LEU A 398 26.82 -8.51 18.80
CA LEU A 398 26.45 -9.50 17.79
C LEU A 398 25.06 -9.26 17.16
N GLU A 399 24.12 -8.62 17.87
CA GLU A 399 22.82 -8.23 17.29
C GLU A 399 22.96 -7.13 16.23
N GLN A 400 24.07 -6.38 16.24
CA GLN A 400 24.38 -5.44 15.14
C GLN A 400 24.69 -6.15 13.84
N LEU A 401 25.13 -7.42 13.88
CA LEU A 401 25.44 -8.21 12.70
C LEU A 401 24.20 -8.48 11.85
N LYS A 402 23.02 -8.56 12.51
CA LYS A 402 21.75 -8.75 11.83
C LYS A 402 21.47 -7.63 10.83
N ARG A 403 21.89 -6.37 11.11
CA ARG A 403 21.64 -5.21 10.22
C ARG A 403 22.09 -5.41 8.78
N PHE A 404 23.12 -6.22 8.54
CA PHE A 404 23.66 -6.50 7.21
C PHE A 404 22.84 -7.52 6.41
N PHE A 405 21.65 -7.91 6.90
CA PHE A 405 20.90 -9.02 6.31
C PHE A 405 19.92 -8.53 5.27
N PRO A 406 20.04 -9.00 4.01
CA PRO A 406 19.11 -8.61 2.98
C PRO A 406 17.71 -9.03 3.42
N PRO A 407 16.71 -8.15 3.24
CA PRO A 407 15.32 -8.52 3.44
C PRO A 407 15.00 -9.77 2.64
N SER A 408 14.42 -10.76 3.28
CA SER A 408 14.18 -12.09 2.71
C SER A 408 12.84 -12.63 3.19
N HIS A 409 12.62 -13.94 3.08
CA HIS A 409 11.38 -14.54 3.56
C HIS A 409 11.27 -14.43 5.10
N PRO A 410 10.08 -14.13 5.68
CA PRO A 410 9.87 -14.04 7.13
C PRO A 410 10.50 -15.21 7.91
N LEU A 411 10.18 -16.45 7.54
CA LEU A 411 10.78 -17.65 8.15
C LEU A 411 12.31 -17.64 8.23
N ILE A 412 12.97 -17.16 7.18
CA ILE A 412 14.42 -17.12 7.14
C ILE A 412 14.91 -16.08 8.14
N GLN A 413 14.37 -14.86 8.09
CA GLN A 413 14.71 -13.80 9.05
C GLN A 413 14.51 -14.30 10.49
N GLU A 414 13.39 -14.97 10.74
CA GLU A 414 13.03 -15.48 12.04
C GLU A 414 14.02 -16.52 12.60
N ALA A 415 14.55 -17.41 11.75
CA ALA A 415 15.61 -18.34 12.16
C ALA A 415 16.94 -17.66 12.49
N PHE A 416 17.14 -16.45 12.00
CA PHE A 416 18.27 -15.58 12.36
C PHE A 416 17.94 -14.64 13.53
N GLY A 417 16.88 -14.93 14.31
CA GLY A 417 16.53 -14.20 15.53
C GLY A 417 15.87 -12.84 15.27
N TYR A 418 15.17 -12.70 14.15
CA TYR A 418 14.23 -11.60 13.92
C TYR A 418 12.82 -11.99 14.37
N ALA A 419 11.99 -11.00 14.61
CA ALA A 419 10.54 -11.14 14.62
C ALA A 419 9.95 -10.47 13.38
N SER A 420 9.16 -11.21 12.61
CA SER A 420 8.46 -10.67 11.45
C SER A 420 7.06 -10.19 11.84
N PHE A 421 6.68 -9.02 11.33
CA PHE A 421 5.38 -8.41 11.59
C PHE A 421 4.71 -7.99 10.29
N PHE A 422 3.41 -8.23 10.19
CA PHE A 422 2.54 -7.58 9.23
C PHE A 422 2.03 -6.30 9.87
N GLN A 423 2.12 -5.19 9.15
CA GLN A 423 1.67 -3.88 9.62
C GLN A 423 0.71 -3.29 8.60
N ALA A 424 -0.41 -2.73 9.08
CA ALA A 424 -1.32 -1.92 8.29
C ALA A 424 -1.54 -0.57 8.98
N TRP A 425 -1.45 0.53 8.22
CA TRP A 425 -1.58 1.90 8.72
C TRP A 425 -2.29 2.78 7.70
N ASN A 426 -2.95 3.85 8.16
CA ASN A 426 -3.55 4.82 7.26
C ASN A 426 -2.65 6.01 7.03
N GLN A 427 -2.66 6.51 5.80
CA GLN A 427 -2.03 7.75 5.40
C GLN A 427 -3.01 8.58 4.58
N LEU A 428 -3.20 9.85 4.96
CA LEU A 428 -3.96 10.78 4.15
C LEU A 428 -3.25 10.96 2.80
N THR A 429 -3.93 10.55 1.72
CA THR A 429 -3.39 10.56 0.36
C THR A 429 -4.21 11.48 -0.52
N PHE A 430 -3.51 12.24 -1.34
CA PHE A 430 -4.09 13.11 -2.37
C PHE A 430 -3.59 12.63 -3.73
N GLY A 431 -4.49 12.49 -4.69
CA GLY A 431 -4.11 11.99 -6.01
C GLY A 431 -5.27 12.00 -7.00
N THR A 432 -5.08 11.25 -8.09
CA THR A 432 -6.09 11.02 -9.11
C THR A 432 -6.33 9.53 -9.31
N VAL A 433 -7.50 9.19 -9.82
CA VAL A 433 -7.77 7.87 -10.42
C VAL A 433 -7.58 7.99 -11.93
N PRO A 434 -6.68 7.21 -12.56
CA PRO A 434 -5.80 6.20 -11.98
C PRO A 434 -4.59 6.82 -11.24
N ASP A 435 -4.02 6.10 -10.29
CA ASP A 435 -2.94 6.61 -9.43
C ASP A 435 -1.58 6.65 -10.14
N LEU A 436 -1.03 7.85 -10.30
CA LEU A 436 0.30 8.12 -10.85
C LEU A 436 1.44 7.45 -10.07
N THR A 437 1.27 7.27 -8.76
CA THR A 437 2.28 6.68 -7.87
C THR A 437 2.24 5.15 -7.86
N ALA A 438 1.28 4.55 -8.57
CA ALA A 438 1.22 3.10 -8.70
C ALA A 438 2.43 2.54 -9.49
N ARG A 439 2.73 1.26 -9.31
CA ARG A 439 3.83 0.60 -10.04
C ARG A 439 3.31 0.14 -11.41
N TRP A 440 3.63 0.92 -12.43
CA TRP A 440 3.21 0.66 -13.81
C TRP A 440 4.29 -0.06 -14.63
N VAL A 441 3.86 -0.99 -15.47
CA VAL A 441 4.70 -1.52 -16.56
C VAL A 441 4.70 -0.49 -17.71
N PRO A 442 5.78 -0.37 -18.51
CA PRO A 442 5.81 0.60 -19.62
C PRO A 442 4.57 0.53 -20.52
N GLY A 443 3.93 1.69 -20.75
CA GLY A 443 2.72 1.83 -21.57
C GLY A 443 1.39 1.56 -20.85
N GLU A 444 1.40 0.81 -19.74
CA GLU A 444 0.18 0.43 -19.01
C GLU A 444 -0.55 1.65 -18.42
N TYR A 445 0.21 2.61 -17.89
CA TYR A 445 -0.37 3.83 -17.32
C TYR A 445 -1.13 4.66 -18.37
N ALA A 446 -0.59 4.79 -19.58
CA ALA A 446 -1.24 5.56 -20.65
C ALA A 446 -2.57 4.92 -21.08
N LEU A 447 -2.62 3.59 -21.11
CA LEU A 447 -3.86 2.84 -21.37
C LEU A 447 -4.87 3.03 -20.24
N ALA A 448 -4.42 2.93 -18.97
CA ALA A 448 -5.27 3.17 -17.81
C ALA A 448 -5.85 4.59 -17.82
N GLN A 449 -5.04 5.60 -18.15
CA GLN A 449 -5.51 6.98 -18.32
C GLN A 449 -6.55 7.10 -19.44
N ALA A 450 -6.30 6.50 -20.61
CA ALA A 450 -7.25 6.54 -21.72
C ALA A 450 -8.59 5.86 -21.37
N GLN A 451 -8.57 4.82 -20.54
CA GLN A 451 -9.78 4.12 -20.09
C GLN A 451 -10.49 4.82 -18.92
N ARG A 452 -9.79 5.69 -18.20
CA ARG A 452 -10.28 6.42 -17.01
C ARG A 452 -10.44 7.91 -17.23
N VAL A 453 -10.40 8.36 -18.47
CA VAL A 453 -10.69 9.75 -18.80
C VAL A 453 -12.17 10.01 -18.54
N VAL A 454 -12.44 11.08 -17.80
CA VAL A 454 -13.80 11.57 -17.57
C VAL A 454 -14.23 12.32 -18.82
N GLY A 455 -15.33 11.88 -19.43
CA GLY A 455 -15.85 12.58 -20.59
C GLY A 455 -17.24 12.14 -21.01
N TYR A 456 -17.85 13.02 -21.79
CA TYR A 456 -19.16 12.83 -22.37
C TYR A 456 -19.03 12.18 -23.75
N TRP A 457 -19.66 11.01 -23.91
CA TRP A 457 -19.78 10.30 -25.16
C TRP A 457 -20.97 10.83 -25.94
N TYR A 458 -20.74 11.21 -27.19
CA TYR A 458 -21.77 11.59 -28.12
C TYR A 458 -21.59 10.84 -29.44
N VAL A 459 -22.68 10.67 -30.18
CA VAL A 459 -22.69 9.94 -31.45
C VAL A 459 -23.00 10.93 -32.57
N PRO A 460 -22.03 11.26 -33.44
CA PRO A 460 -22.28 12.02 -34.65
C PRO A 460 -23.28 11.29 -35.56
N VAL A 461 -24.04 12.02 -36.36
CA VAL A 461 -25.08 11.42 -37.21
C VAL A 461 -24.87 11.82 -38.67
N LYS A 462 -24.87 10.84 -39.56
CA LYS A 462 -25.02 11.10 -41.00
C LYS A 462 -26.49 11.00 -41.38
N LEU A 463 -26.99 12.01 -42.06
CA LEU A 463 -28.36 12.13 -42.52
C LEU A 463 -28.38 11.93 -44.04
N LYS A 464 -28.81 10.75 -44.46
CA LYS A 464 -28.80 10.36 -45.87
C LYS A 464 -30.18 10.55 -46.49
N ILE A 465 -30.26 11.24 -47.62
CA ILE A 465 -31.50 11.41 -48.39
C ILE A 465 -31.39 10.63 -49.70
N VAL A 466 -32.26 9.63 -49.87
CA VAL A 466 -32.29 8.76 -51.06
C VAL A 466 -33.37 9.22 -52.02
N LEU A 467 -33.08 9.29 -53.32
CA LEU A 467 -34.01 9.82 -54.32
C LEU A 467 -35.24 8.93 -54.54
N GLN A 468 -35.08 7.61 -54.42
CA GLN A 468 -36.15 6.63 -54.69
C GLN A 468 -37.23 6.61 -53.60
N GLN A 469 -36.93 7.16 -52.43
CA GLN A 469 -37.79 7.27 -51.27
C GLN A 469 -37.28 8.47 -50.45
N PRO A 470 -37.99 9.63 -50.36
CA PRO A 470 -37.50 10.86 -49.72
C PRO A 470 -37.51 10.76 -48.18
N TRP A 471 -37.03 9.65 -47.64
CA TRP A 471 -36.91 9.39 -46.22
C TRP A 471 -35.53 9.83 -45.79
N LEU A 472 -35.49 10.55 -44.67
CA LEU A 472 -34.26 10.88 -43.97
C LEU A 472 -33.79 9.64 -43.23
N ILE A 473 -32.67 9.04 -43.64
CA ILE A 473 -32.11 7.87 -42.96
C ILE A 473 -30.97 8.35 -42.05
N PRO A 474 -31.16 8.36 -40.71
CA PRO A 474 -30.07 8.63 -39.78
C PRO A 474 -29.15 7.41 -39.70
N GLN A 475 -27.87 7.63 -39.94
CA GLN A 475 -26.80 6.65 -39.81
C GLN A 475 -25.85 7.15 -38.71
N PRO A 476 -25.88 6.55 -37.50
CA PRO A 476 -24.93 6.91 -36.45
C PRO A 476 -23.50 6.60 -36.91
N ASP A 477 -22.59 7.55 -36.68
CA ASP A 477 -21.15 7.34 -36.86
C ASP A 477 -20.55 6.72 -35.58
N LEU A 478 -19.23 6.55 -35.56
CA LEU A 478 -18.51 6.08 -34.38
C LEU A 478 -18.67 7.07 -33.20
N PRO A 479 -18.96 6.58 -31.98
CA PRO A 479 -19.00 7.42 -30.79
C PRO A 479 -17.71 8.20 -30.60
N ARG A 480 -17.85 9.47 -30.20
CA ARG A 480 -16.75 10.39 -29.89
C ARG A 480 -16.82 10.78 -28.43
N LEU A 481 -15.65 10.93 -27.84
CA LEU A 481 -15.50 11.37 -26.46
C LEU A 481 -15.13 12.85 -26.43
N ARG A 482 -15.91 13.66 -25.71
CA ARG A 482 -15.51 15.00 -25.28
C ARG A 482 -15.01 14.93 -23.84
N PRO A 483 -13.71 15.16 -23.57
CA PRO A 483 -13.18 15.19 -22.21
C PRO A 483 -13.84 16.29 -21.37
N VAL A 484 -14.14 16.01 -20.10
CA VAL A 484 -14.74 16.97 -19.16
C VAL A 484 -13.84 17.09 -17.94
N ALA A 485 -13.51 18.32 -17.53
CA ALA A 485 -12.67 18.58 -16.36
C ALA A 485 -13.30 17.97 -15.09
N PRO A 486 -12.52 17.34 -14.19
CA PRO A 486 -11.06 17.37 -14.08
C PRO A 486 -10.27 16.40 -14.98
N TYR A 487 -10.89 15.79 -16.01
CA TYR A 487 -10.34 14.77 -16.92
C TYR A 487 -9.92 13.45 -16.25
N PHE A 488 -9.40 13.52 -15.02
CA PHE A 488 -9.11 12.40 -14.13
C PHE A 488 -9.70 12.73 -12.76
N LEU A 489 -10.25 11.74 -12.06
CA LEU A 489 -10.97 11.99 -10.82
C LEU A 489 -10.02 12.25 -9.66
N PRO A 490 -10.04 13.45 -9.05
CA PRO A 490 -9.23 13.72 -7.88
C PRO A 490 -9.80 13.00 -6.65
N TYR A 491 -8.96 12.68 -5.69
CA TYR A 491 -9.40 12.21 -4.38
C TYR A 491 -8.50 12.74 -3.27
N ALA A 492 -9.08 12.85 -2.07
CA ALA A 492 -8.40 13.21 -0.84
C ALA A 492 -9.00 12.35 0.29
N LEU A 493 -8.34 11.25 0.62
CA LEU A 493 -8.87 10.28 1.60
C LEU A 493 -7.76 9.52 2.33
N GLU A 494 -8.07 9.00 3.51
CA GLU A 494 -7.16 8.12 4.24
C GLU A 494 -7.01 6.81 3.50
N ARG A 495 -5.81 6.48 3.01
CA ARG A 495 -5.54 5.22 2.32
C ARG A 495 -4.79 4.28 3.25
N THR A 496 -5.25 3.04 3.34
CA THR A 496 -4.57 2.01 4.12
C THR A 496 -3.41 1.42 3.33
N HIS A 497 -2.23 1.57 3.90
CA HIS A 497 -1.00 0.95 3.45
C HIS A 497 -0.72 -0.29 4.30
N TRP A 498 -0.01 -1.25 3.73
CA TRP A 498 0.47 -2.44 4.43
C TRP A 498 1.91 -2.78 4.06
N SER A 499 2.55 -3.53 4.94
CA SER A 499 3.91 -4.02 4.74
C SER A 499 4.22 -5.21 5.66
N TRP A 500 5.18 -6.02 5.26
CA TRP A 500 5.85 -6.94 6.18
C TRP A 500 7.18 -6.31 6.58
N VAL A 501 7.50 -6.35 7.87
CA VAL A 501 8.77 -5.88 8.41
C VAL A 501 9.40 -6.99 9.23
N SER A 502 10.72 -7.06 9.25
CA SER A 502 11.44 -7.93 10.19
C SER A 502 12.31 -7.08 11.08
N VAL A 503 12.11 -7.24 12.39
CA VAL A 503 12.75 -6.43 13.41
C VAL A 503 13.69 -7.34 14.20
N PRO A 504 14.98 -6.99 14.34
CA PRO A 504 15.90 -7.76 15.19
C PRO A 504 15.60 -7.56 16.68
N GLU A 505 16.14 -8.44 17.52
CA GLU A 505 15.78 -8.46 18.94
C GLU A 505 16.29 -7.20 19.65
N GLY A 506 15.40 -6.61 20.45
CA GLY A 506 15.67 -5.35 21.14
C GLY A 506 15.64 -4.10 20.26
N TYR A 507 15.26 -4.21 18.99
CA TYR A 507 14.92 -3.06 18.15
C TYR A 507 13.45 -2.72 18.30
N ARG A 508 13.13 -1.45 18.03
CA ARG A 508 11.75 -0.97 18.06
C ARG A 508 10.96 -1.52 16.88
N ILE A 509 9.73 -1.90 17.14
CA ILE A 509 8.77 -2.22 16.09
C ILE A 509 8.37 -0.90 15.42
N PRO A 510 8.55 -0.74 14.09
CA PRO A 510 8.26 0.53 13.43
C PRO A 510 6.76 0.81 13.43
N ARG A 511 6.36 2.10 13.36
CA ARG A 511 4.94 2.54 13.28
C ARG A 511 4.07 2.17 14.47
N VAL A 512 4.69 1.80 15.58
CA VAL A 512 4.00 1.39 16.81
C VAL A 512 4.24 2.43 17.89
N ALA A 513 3.15 2.94 18.47
CA ALA A 513 3.16 3.90 19.56
C ALA A 513 2.06 3.58 20.59
N GLY A 514 2.31 3.92 21.85
CA GLY A 514 1.33 3.78 22.94
C GLY A 514 1.08 2.36 23.41
N THR A 515 -0.12 2.07 23.91
CA THR A 515 -0.49 0.74 24.42
C THR A 515 -1.26 -0.10 23.41
N PRO A 516 -0.93 -1.39 23.25
CA PRO A 516 -1.72 -2.28 22.42
C PRO A 516 -3.10 -2.54 23.04
N GLY A 517 -4.09 -2.85 22.19
CA GLY A 517 -5.46 -3.12 22.60
C GLY A 517 -6.35 -1.88 22.68
N LEU A 518 -5.80 -0.70 22.36
CA LEU A 518 -6.61 0.45 21.98
C LEU A 518 -7.21 0.15 20.60
N GLY A 519 -8.46 -0.32 20.60
CA GLY A 519 -9.18 -0.72 19.40
C GLY A 519 -9.12 0.31 18.28
N VAL A 520 -9.42 -0.14 17.07
CA VAL A 520 -9.46 0.71 15.88
C VAL A 520 -10.66 1.68 16.00
N PRO A 521 -10.49 3.03 16.06
CA PRO A 521 -11.62 3.95 16.16
C PRO A 521 -12.66 3.71 15.06
N GLY A 522 -13.92 3.55 15.45
CA GLY A 522 -15.01 3.19 14.51
C GLY A 522 -15.10 1.70 14.15
N GLY A 523 -14.13 0.88 14.56
CA GLY A 523 -14.20 -0.57 14.58
C GLY A 523 -14.54 -1.12 15.98
N PRO A 524 -14.94 -2.39 16.09
CA PRO A 524 -15.07 -3.02 17.40
C PRO A 524 -13.72 -3.02 18.12
N ALA A 525 -13.71 -2.64 19.39
CA ALA A 525 -12.53 -2.85 20.23
C ALA A 525 -12.32 -4.36 20.41
N TRP A 526 -11.29 -4.91 19.78
CA TRP A 526 -10.97 -6.33 19.92
C TRP A 526 -10.35 -6.56 21.29
N ASP A 527 -11.06 -7.29 22.17
CA ASP A 527 -10.46 -7.88 23.35
C ASP A 527 -9.54 -9.03 22.90
N ALA A 528 -8.28 -8.69 22.63
CA ALA A 528 -7.27 -9.62 22.17
C ALA A 528 -7.12 -10.82 23.12
N ASP A 529 -7.25 -10.62 24.44
CA ASP A 529 -7.09 -11.70 25.41
C ASP A 529 -8.30 -12.65 25.42
N ALA A 530 -9.51 -12.14 25.19
CA ALA A 530 -10.68 -13.00 24.99
C ALA A 530 -10.61 -13.75 23.65
N LEU A 531 -10.18 -13.07 22.59
CA LEU A 531 -10.21 -13.61 21.23
C LEU A 531 -9.11 -14.65 20.99
N TYR A 532 -7.94 -14.48 21.62
CA TYR A 532 -6.79 -15.37 21.45
C TYR A 532 -6.67 -16.47 22.50
N ARG A 533 -7.56 -16.49 23.50
CA ARG A 533 -7.61 -17.53 24.53
C ARG A 533 -7.77 -18.94 23.97
N VAL A 534 -8.34 -19.11 22.77
CA VAL A 534 -8.47 -20.41 22.10
C VAL A 534 -7.14 -20.87 21.49
N LEU A 535 -6.31 -19.93 21.00
CA LEU A 535 -5.00 -20.22 20.43
C LEU A 535 -3.95 -20.44 21.53
N LEU A 536 -4.08 -19.75 22.65
CA LEU A 536 -3.14 -19.79 23.77
C LEU A 536 -3.41 -20.93 24.77
N ARG A 537 -4.40 -21.79 24.53
CA ARG A 537 -4.68 -23.02 25.28
C ARG A 537 -4.13 -24.20 24.50
#